data_AF-A0A0L0UJZ6-F1
#
_entry.id   AF-A0A0L0UJZ6-F1
#
_cell.length_a   1.000
_cell.length_b   1.000
_cell.length_c   1.000
_cell.angle_alpha   90.00
_cell.angle_beta   90.00
_cell.angle_gamma   90.00
#
_symmetry.space_group_name_H-M   'P 1'
#
loop_
_entity.id
_entity.type
_entity.pdbx_description
1 polymer ?
#
loop_
_entity_poly.entity_id
_entity_poly.type
_entity_poly.pdbx_seq_one_letter_code
_entity_poly.pdbx_strand_id
1 'polypeptide(L)'
;KTHQQDPNRENPAQFSTNDDHQAFQNIECESDKTETEVIDGILNKSNILLLGPTGSGKSLLARTLARQLDVPYIESSATTFTQAGYVGEDVESCVIRLYQESNNDASRASRGIIFIDEIDKIARKSGDGYVKDVSGEGVQQAMLRLLEGTLVTVSDKGGPTPPSPNPIDPI
;
A
#
# COMPACT_ATOMS: atom_id res chain seq x y z
N LYS A 1 -15.12 -76.93 9.11
CA LYS A 1 -16.31 -77.22 8.27
C LYS A 1 -17.44 -76.37 8.86
N THR A 2 -17.99 -75.35 8.23
CA THR A 2 -18.14 -75.05 6.80
C THR A 2 -18.49 -73.57 6.64
N HIS A 3 -18.01 -72.95 5.56
CA HIS A 3 -18.44 -71.64 5.05
C HIS A 3 -19.97 -71.55 4.88
N GLN A 4 -20.53 -70.37 5.18
CA GLN A 4 -21.86 -69.95 4.73
C GLN A 4 -21.67 -68.69 3.87
N GLN A 5 -22.18 -68.71 2.64
CA GLN A 5 -22.11 -67.66 1.62
C GLN A 5 -23.34 -66.72 1.68
N ASP A 6 -23.11 -65.44 1.39
CA ASP A 6 -24.12 -64.38 1.23
C ASP A 6 -24.79 -64.41 -0.17
N PRO A 7 -26.11 -64.12 -0.26
CA PRO A 7 -26.72 -63.75 -1.54
C PRO A 7 -27.58 -62.47 -1.50
N ASN A 8 -27.59 -61.78 -2.66
CA ASN A 8 -28.51 -60.75 -3.16
C ASN A 8 -28.15 -59.28 -2.87
N ARG A 9 -27.59 -58.52 -3.83
CA ARG A 9 -28.16 -57.88 -5.05
C ARG A 9 -29.16 -56.75 -4.79
N GLU A 10 -28.77 -55.58 -5.30
CA GLU A 10 -29.47 -54.29 -5.33
C GLU A 10 -30.69 -54.26 -6.27
N ASN A 11 -31.71 -53.47 -5.89
CA ASN A 11 -32.47 -52.55 -6.75
C ASN A 11 -33.33 -51.63 -5.84
N PRO A 12 -33.71 -50.38 -6.23
CA PRO A 12 -34.84 -50.24 -7.15
C PRO A 12 -34.88 -48.97 -8.06
N ALA A 13 -35.52 -49.17 -9.24
CA ALA A 13 -36.60 -48.36 -9.87
C ALA A 13 -36.42 -46.85 -10.20
N GLN A 14 -36.50 -46.48 -11.50
CA GLN A 14 -37.63 -45.77 -12.20
C GLN A 14 -37.58 -44.23 -12.06
N PHE A 15 -38.02 -43.34 -12.97
CA PHE A 15 -38.58 -43.30 -14.33
C PHE A 15 -38.55 -41.79 -14.75
N SER A 16 -38.64 -41.50 -16.05
CA SER A 16 -38.56 -40.17 -16.71
C SER A 16 -39.57 -39.11 -16.25
N THR A 17 -39.29 -37.83 -16.51
CA THR A 17 -40.01 -37.00 -17.54
C THR A 17 -39.59 -35.51 -17.55
N ASN A 18 -39.45 -34.98 -18.77
CA ASN A 18 -39.78 -33.61 -19.28
C ASN A 18 -38.98 -32.41 -18.75
N ASP A 19 -38.80 -31.29 -19.45
CA ASP A 19 -38.85 -30.83 -20.84
C ASP A 19 -38.26 -29.41 -20.78
N ASP A 20 -37.62 -28.97 -21.88
CA ASP A 20 -37.49 -27.60 -22.37
C ASP A 20 -37.20 -26.44 -21.38
N HIS A 21 -36.08 -25.74 -21.59
CA HIS A 21 -36.07 -24.33 -22.03
C HIS A 21 -34.63 -23.80 -22.20
N GLN A 22 -34.48 -22.99 -23.23
CA GLN A 22 -33.27 -22.43 -23.83
C GLN A 22 -32.43 -21.57 -22.86
N ALA A 23 -31.10 -21.65 -22.97
CA ALA A 23 -30.22 -20.52 -22.68
C ALA A 23 -28.91 -20.63 -23.47
N PHE A 24 -28.77 -19.70 -24.41
CA PHE A 24 -27.59 -19.26 -25.14
C PHE A 24 -26.25 -19.71 -24.54
N GLN A 25 -25.50 -20.49 -25.31
CA GLN A 25 -24.10 -20.75 -25.03
C GLN A 25 -23.33 -19.46 -25.32
N ASN A 26 -23.12 -18.68 -24.27
CA ASN A 26 -22.20 -17.54 -24.27
C ASN A 26 -20.83 -18.07 -24.72
N ILE A 27 -20.41 -17.65 -25.91
CA ILE A 27 -19.01 -17.67 -26.29
C ILE A 27 -18.35 -16.56 -25.45
N GLU A 28 -17.93 -16.88 -24.24
CA GLU A 28 -16.99 -16.04 -23.52
C GLU A 28 -15.60 -16.28 -24.13
N CYS A 29 -15.04 -15.22 -24.73
CA CYS A 29 -13.65 -15.20 -25.17
C CYS A 29 -12.75 -15.47 -23.96
N GLU A 30 -12.02 -16.57 -24.01
CA GLU A 30 -10.94 -16.90 -23.09
C GLU A 30 -9.69 -16.11 -23.54
N SER A 31 -9.71 -14.80 -23.32
CA SER A 31 -8.53 -13.94 -23.51
C SER A 31 -7.84 -13.70 -22.17
N ASP A 32 -6.67 -14.31 -22.04
CA ASP A 32 -5.49 -13.90 -21.26
C ASP A 32 -5.69 -13.51 -19.80
N LYS A 33 -6.10 -14.47 -18.96
CA LYS A 33 -6.02 -14.34 -17.48
C LYS A 33 -4.66 -14.76 -16.90
N THR A 34 -3.72 -15.20 -17.72
CA THR A 34 -2.49 -15.87 -17.24
C THR A 34 -1.24 -15.00 -17.26
N GLU A 35 -1.12 -13.98 -18.12
CA GLU A 35 0.13 -13.19 -18.18
C GLU A 35 0.21 -12.10 -17.11
N THR A 36 -0.92 -11.47 -16.78
CA THR A 36 -0.97 -10.39 -15.78
C THR A 36 -0.69 -10.90 -14.36
N GLU A 37 -1.20 -12.07 -13.98
CA GLU A 37 -0.94 -12.66 -12.66
C GLU A 37 0.51 -13.12 -12.47
N VAL A 38 1.17 -13.56 -13.55
CA VAL A 38 2.57 -14.01 -13.51
C VAL A 38 3.54 -12.83 -13.36
N ILE A 39 3.24 -11.69 -13.98
CA ILE A 39 4.05 -10.46 -13.81
C ILE A 39 3.90 -9.92 -12.39
N ASP A 40 2.68 -9.92 -11.82
CA ASP A 40 2.44 -9.51 -10.43
C ASP A 40 3.12 -10.43 -9.40
N GLY A 41 3.27 -11.72 -9.71
CA GLY A 41 4.02 -12.66 -8.86
C GLY A 41 5.55 -12.50 -8.89
N ILE A 42 6.09 -11.78 -9.87
CA ILE A 42 7.55 -11.60 -10.09
C ILE A 42 7.99 -10.16 -9.78
N LEU A 43 7.13 -9.16 -9.98
CA LEU A 43 7.47 -7.75 -9.81
C LEU A 43 7.20 -7.28 -8.37
N ASN A 44 8.11 -7.61 -7.45
CA ASN A 44 8.12 -7.01 -6.12
C ASN A 44 8.38 -5.49 -6.19
N LYS A 45 7.85 -4.75 -5.20
CA LYS A 45 8.04 -3.30 -5.05
C LYS A 45 9.51 -2.92 -5.24
N SER A 46 9.80 -2.14 -6.27
CA SER A 46 11.16 -1.73 -6.64
C SER A 46 11.41 -0.29 -6.21
N ASN A 47 12.04 -0.12 -5.06
CA ASN A 47 12.49 1.20 -4.59
C ASN A 47 13.82 1.57 -5.26
N ILE A 48 14.02 2.85 -5.58
CA ILE A 48 15.23 3.34 -6.26
C ILE A 48 15.99 4.28 -5.35
N LEU A 49 17.31 4.04 -5.19
CA LEU A 49 18.23 4.96 -4.55
C LEU A 49 19.07 5.69 -5.61
N LEU A 50 18.91 7.00 -5.71
CA LEU A 50 19.66 7.83 -6.65
C LEU A 50 20.91 8.42 -5.99
N LEU A 51 22.09 8.03 -6.46
CA LEU A 51 23.38 8.56 -6.02
C LEU A 51 23.94 9.55 -7.04
N GLY A 52 24.46 10.68 -6.56
CA GLY A 52 25.11 11.68 -7.41
C GLY A 52 25.38 12.99 -6.65
N PRO A 53 26.30 13.84 -7.14
CA PRO A 53 26.64 15.10 -6.50
C PRO A 53 25.47 16.08 -6.45
N THR A 54 25.55 17.10 -5.59
CA THR A 54 24.57 18.19 -5.56
C THR A 54 24.51 18.88 -6.93
N GLY A 55 23.30 19.22 -7.39
CA GLY A 55 23.10 19.88 -8.68
C GLY A 55 23.11 18.96 -9.91
N SER A 56 23.27 17.63 -9.75
CA SER A 56 23.21 16.68 -10.87
C SER A 56 21.80 16.41 -11.42
N GLY A 57 20.79 17.12 -10.93
CA GLY A 57 19.41 17.00 -11.43
C GLY A 57 18.60 15.82 -10.88
N LYS A 58 18.98 15.20 -9.76
CA LYS A 58 18.23 14.06 -9.17
C LYS A 58 16.75 14.38 -8.91
N SER A 59 16.48 15.49 -8.21
CA SER A 59 15.10 15.93 -7.90
C SER A 59 14.36 16.36 -9.18
N LEU A 60 15.06 16.96 -10.15
CA LEU A 60 14.49 17.29 -11.46
C LEU A 60 14.10 16.03 -12.24
N LEU A 61 14.91 14.99 -12.21
CA LEU A 61 14.66 13.71 -12.87
C LEU A 61 13.41 13.04 -12.29
N ALA A 62 13.31 12.95 -10.96
CA ALA A 62 12.14 12.36 -10.30
C ALA A 62 10.85 13.12 -10.63
N ARG A 63 10.87 14.46 -10.52
CA ARG A 63 9.74 15.32 -10.86
C ARG A 63 9.34 15.22 -12.34
N THR A 64 10.31 15.15 -13.24
CA THR A 64 10.05 15.03 -14.68
C THR A 64 9.44 13.66 -15.01
N LEU A 65 9.95 12.58 -14.40
CA LEU A 65 9.37 11.24 -14.56
C LEU A 65 7.91 11.21 -14.11
N ALA A 66 7.60 11.77 -12.94
CA ALA A 66 6.23 11.78 -12.44
C ALA A 66 5.26 12.55 -13.36
N ARG A 67 5.70 13.70 -13.89
CA ARG A 67 4.93 14.47 -14.89
C ARG A 67 4.72 13.68 -16.18
N GLN A 68 5.74 12.97 -16.65
CA GLN A 68 5.66 12.21 -17.89
C GLN A 68 4.74 10.97 -17.75
N LEU A 69 4.64 10.42 -16.54
CA LEU A 69 3.80 9.26 -16.22
C LEU A 69 2.37 9.65 -15.75
N ASP A 70 2.09 10.93 -15.57
CA ASP A 70 0.82 11.46 -15.03
C ASP A 70 0.38 10.80 -13.70
N VAL A 71 1.32 10.68 -12.77
CA VAL A 71 1.07 10.10 -11.44
C VAL A 71 1.22 11.15 -10.33
N PRO A 72 0.50 11.01 -9.19
CA PRO A 72 0.71 11.87 -8.04
C PRO A 72 2.17 11.87 -7.58
N TYR A 73 2.70 13.03 -7.18
CA TYR A 73 4.10 13.20 -6.82
C TYR A 73 4.24 14.08 -5.58
N ILE A 74 5.04 13.63 -4.62
CA ILE A 74 5.49 14.47 -3.51
C ILE A 74 7.02 14.44 -3.41
N GLU A 75 7.57 15.53 -2.87
CA GLU A 75 8.98 15.67 -2.55
C GLU A 75 9.11 16.01 -1.07
N SER A 76 9.99 15.32 -0.36
CA SER A 76 10.21 15.51 1.07
C SER A 76 11.70 15.36 1.40
N SER A 77 12.23 16.14 2.33
CA SER A 77 13.61 15.95 2.82
C SER A 77 13.60 14.97 3.98
N ALA A 78 14.55 14.03 4.00
CA ALA A 78 14.71 13.12 5.11
C ALA A 78 15.03 13.83 6.44
N THR A 79 15.55 15.06 6.39
CA THR A 79 15.90 15.84 7.59
C THR A 79 14.68 16.36 8.36
N THR A 80 13.50 16.41 7.75
CA THR A 80 12.27 16.85 8.42
C THR A 80 11.65 15.75 9.27
N PHE A 81 12.07 14.50 9.05
CA PHE A 81 11.53 13.36 9.77
C PHE A 81 12.12 13.24 11.17
N THR A 82 11.26 12.85 12.11
CA THR A 82 11.64 12.52 13.48
C THR A 82 10.97 11.25 13.93
N GLN A 83 11.56 10.56 14.91
CA GLN A 83 10.91 9.41 15.53
C GLN A 83 9.51 9.78 16.06
N ALA A 84 8.56 8.85 15.93
CA ALA A 84 7.23 9.02 16.49
C ALA A 84 7.29 9.45 17.97
N GLY A 85 6.50 10.47 18.31
CA GLY A 85 6.47 11.06 19.66
C GLY A 85 7.46 12.20 19.89
N TYR A 86 8.19 12.65 18.86
CA TYR A 86 9.03 13.85 18.90
C TYR A 86 8.45 14.99 18.06
N VAL A 87 9.01 16.19 18.22
CA VAL A 87 8.62 17.37 17.44
C VAL A 87 9.25 17.27 16.05
N GLY A 88 8.41 17.04 15.04
CA GLY A 88 8.82 16.92 13.64
C GLY A 88 7.77 16.17 12.84
N GLU A 89 8.08 15.86 11.59
CA GLU A 89 7.18 15.10 10.72
C GLU A 89 7.40 13.59 10.91
N ASP A 90 6.31 12.82 10.97
CA ASP A 90 6.40 11.37 10.92
C ASP A 90 6.58 10.90 9.46
N VAL A 91 7.36 9.85 9.24
CA VAL A 91 7.66 9.33 7.90
C VAL A 91 6.38 8.93 7.15
N GLU A 92 5.40 8.36 7.86
CA GLU A 92 4.09 7.97 7.30
C GLU A 92 3.28 9.16 6.75
N SER A 93 3.57 10.39 7.21
CA SER A 93 2.91 11.62 6.73
C SER A 93 3.13 11.85 5.23
N CYS A 94 4.20 11.30 4.65
CA CYS A 94 4.42 11.31 3.21
C CYS A 94 3.29 10.62 2.45
N VAL A 95 2.80 9.48 2.94
CA VAL A 95 1.72 8.74 2.30
C VAL A 95 0.42 9.54 2.35
N ILE A 96 0.15 10.20 3.48
CA ILE A 96 -1.03 11.06 3.65
C ILE A 96 -0.98 12.25 2.67
N ARG A 97 0.18 12.92 2.55
CA ARG A 97 0.37 14.00 1.59
C ARG A 97 0.19 13.54 0.15
N LEU A 98 0.73 12.36 -0.21
CA LEU A 98 0.55 11.78 -1.54
C LEU A 98 -0.93 11.47 -1.84
N TYR A 99 -1.67 10.98 -0.84
CA TYR A 99 -3.12 10.75 -0.95
C TYR A 99 -3.90 12.05 -1.14
N GLN A 100 -3.52 13.12 -0.45
CA GLN A 100 -4.13 14.44 -0.66
C GLN A 100 -3.82 14.98 -2.08
N GLU A 101 -2.58 14.86 -2.54
CA GLU A 101 -2.17 15.22 -3.91
C GLU A 101 -2.85 14.35 -4.99
N SER A 102 -3.31 13.15 -4.64
CA SER A 102 -4.12 12.32 -5.54
C SER A 102 -5.61 12.69 -5.54
N ASN A 103 -5.99 13.83 -4.97
CA ASN A 103 -7.38 14.25 -4.74
C ASN A 103 -8.18 13.26 -3.88
N ASN A 104 -7.53 12.69 -2.86
CA ASN A 104 -8.12 11.68 -1.97
C ASN A 104 -8.57 10.41 -2.71
N ASP A 105 -7.89 10.06 -3.81
CA ASP A 105 -8.11 8.81 -4.54
C ASP A 105 -7.01 7.80 -4.19
N ALA A 106 -7.39 6.72 -3.52
CA ALA A 106 -6.49 5.66 -3.09
C ALA A 106 -5.88 4.88 -4.27
N SER A 107 -6.62 4.68 -5.36
CA SER A 107 -6.15 3.98 -6.55
C SER A 107 -5.11 4.81 -7.31
N ARG A 108 -5.29 6.14 -7.33
CA ARG A 108 -4.26 7.05 -7.87
C ARG A 108 -3.05 7.16 -6.95
N ALA A 109 -3.26 7.24 -5.63
CA ALA A 109 -2.18 7.34 -4.65
C ALA A 109 -1.24 6.12 -4.68
N SER A 110 -1.78 4.90 -4.86
CA SER A 110 -0.99 3.66 -4.88
C SER A 110 0.00 3.59 -6.05
N ARG A 111 -0.24 4.36 -7.11
CA ARG A 111 0.65 4.50 -8.29
C ARG A 111 1.55 5.73 -8.22
N GLY A 112 1.43 6.54 -7.16
CA GLY A 112 2.17 7.78 -6.99
C GLY A 112 3.65 7.58 -6.63
N ILE A 113 4.42 8.65 -6.75
CA ILE A 113 5.86 8.67 -6.48
C ILE A 113 6.13 9.55 -5.26
N ILE A 114 6.83 8.98 -4.29
CA ILE A 114 7.39 9.71 -3.14
C ILE A 114 8.89 9.87 -3.37
N PHE A 115 9.36 11.09 -3.55
CA PHE A 115 10.78 11.39 -3.64
C PHE A 115 11.29 11.89 -2.28
N ILE A 116 12.27 11.19 -1.72
CA ILE A 116 12.91 11.54 -0.46
C ILE A 116 14.33 12.00 -0.73
N ASP A 117 14.61 13.28 -0.49
CA ASP A 117 15.95 13.87 -0.65
C ASP A 117 16.74 13.83 0.67
N GLU A 118 18.04 14.10 0.59
CA GLU A 118 18.94 14.25 1.75
C GLU A 118 19.01 13.01 2.68
N ILE A 119 18.80 11.81 2.12
CA ILE A 119 18.88 10.55 2.88
C ILE A 119 20.26 10.31 3.52
N ASP A 120 21.31 10.92 2.95
CA ASP A 120 22.67 10.88 3.48
C ASP A 120 22.79 11.59 4.84
N LYS A 121 21.87 12.50 5.18
CA LYS A 121 21.87 13.23 6.44
C LYS A 121 21.41 12.38 7.61
N ILE A 122 20.45 11.48 7.39
CA ILE A 122 19.93 10.58 8.43
C ILE A 122 20.80 9.33 8.60
N ALA A 123 21.67 9.02 7.62
CA ALA A 123 22.57 7.87 7.65
C ALA A 123 23.82 8.07 8.54
N ARG A 124 24.01 9.26 9.13
CA ARG A 124 25.18 9.55 9.94
C ARG A 124 25.07 8.83 11.29
N LYS A 125 25.97 7.88 11.54
CA LYS A 125 26.11 7.23 12.84
C LYS A 125 26.42 8.29 13.90
N SER A 126 25.48 8.56 14.79
CA SER A 126 25.75 9.27 16.04
C SER A 126 26.80 8.47 16.80
N GLY A 127 27.86 9.12 17.31
CA GLY A 127 28.95 8.42 18.01
C GLY A 127 28.47 7.59 19.20
N ASP A 128 29.36 6.85 19.86
CA ASP A 128 29.05 5.90 20.95
C ASP A 128 28.51 6.54 22.26
N GLY A 129 27.86 7.70 22.17
CA GLY A 129 27.22 8.42 23.26
C GLY A 129 25.81 7.89 23.55
N TYR A 130 25.46 7.90 24.84
CA TYR A 130 24.18 7.46 25.38
C TYR A 130 22.97 8.34 24.97
N VAL A 131 23.16 9.39 24.18
CA VAL A 131 22.08 10.29 23.74
C VAL A 131 21.24 9.56 22.70
N LYS A 132 19.94 9.45 22.98
CA LYS A 132 18.97 8.80 22.09
C LYS A 132 18.94 9.52 20.74
N ASP A 133 19.15 8.76 19.67
CA ASP A 133 19.05 9.25 18.30
C ASP A 133 17.57 9.36 17.88
N VAL A 134 17.15 10.58 17.53
CA VAL A 134 15.76 10.92 17.23
C VAL A 134 15.53 11.12 15.72
N SER A 135 16.58 11.42 14.97
CA SER A 135 16.52 11.76 13.53
C SER A 135 17.36 10.85 12.63
N GLY A 136 18.24 10.01 13.21
CA GLY A 136 19.01 9.01 12.48
C GLY A 136 18.34 7.64 12.50
N GLU A 137 18.76 6.75 13.40
CA GLU A 137 18.33 5.34 13.40
C GLU A 137 16.79 5.17 13.52
N GLY A 138 16.14 5.94 14.40
CA GLY A 138 14.69 5.85 14.58
C GLY A 138 13.89 6.17 13.32
N VAL A 139 14.37 7.13 12.51
CA VAL A 139 13.77 7.48 11.22
C VAL A 139 14.04 6.39 10.19
N GLN A 140 15.26 5.85 10.14
CA GLN A 140 15.60 4.75 9.25
C GLN A 140 14.72 3.52 9.50
N GLN A 141 14.47 3.17 10.77
CA GLN A 141 13.57 2.06 11.12
C GLN A 141 12.13 2.30 10.66
N ALA A 142 11.63 3.54 10.79
CA ALA A 142 10.30 3.89 10.29
C ALA A 142 10.23 3.83 8.76
N MET A 143 11.28 4.26 8.06
CA MET A 143 11.38 4.17 6.60
C MET A 143 11.37 2.73 6.07
N LEU A 144 11.98 1.78 6.79
CA LEU A 144 11.96 0.37 6.37
C LEU A 144 10.54 -0.17 6.20
N ARG A 145 9.62 0.19 7.11
CA ARG A 145 8.20 -0.18 6.98
C ARG A 145 7.58 0.37 5.69
N LEU A 146 7.87 1.62 5.34
CA LEU A 146 7.40 2.20 4.08
C LEU A 146 7.99 1.48 2.86
N LEU A 147 9.27 1.10 2.90
CA LEU A 147 9.96 0.44 1.79
C LEU A 147 9.47 -1.00 1.57
N GLU A 148 9.22 -1.75 2.64
CA GLU A 148 8.67 -3.12 2.63
C GLU A 148 7.21 -3.14 2.18
N GLY A 149 6.47 -2.05 2.43
CA GLY A 149 5.04 -1.94 2.19
C GLY A 149 4.28 -1.88 3.50
N THR A 150 3.48 -0.83 3.67
CA THR A 150 2.70 -0.59 4.89
C THR A 150 1.26 -0.25 4.52
N LEU A 151 0.31 -0.79 5.29
CA LEU A 151 -1.08 -0.35 5.26
C LEU A 151 -1.23 0.89 6.15
N VAL A 152 -1.42 2.05 5.52
CA VAL A 152 -1.59 3.32 6.22
C VAL A 152 -3.09 3.64 6.31
N THR A 153 -3.58 3.87 7.53
CA THR A 153 -4.96 4.31 7.75
C THR A 153 -5.04 5.83 7.69
N VAL A 154 -5.67 6.36 6.65
CA VAL A 154 -5.89 7.81 6.53
C VAL A 154 -7.25 8.14 7.13
N SER A 155 -7.28 9.02 8.14
CA SER A 155 -8.53 9.57 8.67
C SER A 155 -8.84 10.88 7.95
N ASP A 156 -9.94 10.93 7.21
CA ASP A 156 -10.43 12.15 6.54
C ASP A 156 -11.07 13.11 7.58
N LYS A 157 -10.28 13.55 8.57
CA LYS A 157 -10.74 14.51 9.60
C LYS A 157 -10.75 15.95 9.07
N GLY A 158 -11.29 16.13 7.86
CA GLY A 158 -11.65 17.43 7.29
C GLY A 158 -13.12 17.81 7.51
N GLY A 159 -13.91 16.98 8.19
CA GLY A 159 -15.30 17.30 8.54
C GLY A 159 -15.39 18.36 9.66
N PRO A 160 -16.45 19.21 9.69
CA PRO A 160 -16.61 20.24 10.71
C PRO A 160 -16.51 19.65 12.11
N THR A 161 -15.58 20.13 12.93
CA THR A 161 -15.60 19.85 14.37
C THR A 161 -16.93 20.35 14.93
N PRO A 162 -17.74 19.51 15.60
CA PRO A 162 -18.94 19.98 16.27
C PRO A 162 -18.53 21.05 17.30
N PRO A 163 -19.28 22.16 17.41
CA PRO A 163 -18.93 23.22 18.34
C PRO A 163 -18.88 22.66 19.76
N SER A 164 -17.78 22.94 20.47
CA SER A 164 -17.64 22.61 21.88
C SER A 164 -18.81 23.23 22.66
N PRO A 165 -19.49 22.47 23.53
CA PRO A 165 -20.55 23.03 24.36
C PRO A 165 -19.96 24.11 25.27
N ASN A 166 -20.56 25.30 25.25
CA ASN A 166 -20.16 26.40 26.12
C ASN A 166 -20.26 25.98 27.59
N PRO A 167 -19.33 26.40 28.46
CA PRO A 167 -19.45 26.19 29.89
C PRO A 167 -20.75 26.81 30.39
N ILE A 168 -21.57 26.02 31.10
CA ILE A 168 -22.76 26.52 31.79
C ILE A 168 -22.25 27.16 33.08
N ASP A 169 -22.40 28.47 33.21
CA ASP A 169 -22.11 29.18 34.46
C ASP A 169 -23.07 28.69 35.55
N PRO A 170 -22.59 28.35 36.76
CA PRO A 170 -23.45 27.95 37.86
C PRO A 170 -24.31 29.14 38.34
N ILE A 171 -25.60 28.87 38.56
CA ILE A 171 -26.62 29.80 39.06
C ILE A 171 -26.31 30.25 40.49
#